data_AF-A0A0C9TDG4-F1
#
_entry.id   AF-A0A0C9TDG4-F1
#
_cell.length_a   1.000
_cell.length_b   1.000
_cell.length_c   1.000
_cell.angle_alpha   90.00
_cell.angle_beta   90.00
_cell.angle_gamma   90.00
#
_symmetry.space_group_name_H-M   'P 1'
#
loop_
_entity.id
_entity.type
_entity.pdbx_description
1 polymer ?
#
loop_
_entity_poly.entity_id
_entity_poly.type
_entity_poly.pdbx_seq_one_letter_code
_entity_poly.pdbx_strand_id
1 'polypeptide(L)'
;MSYSRTVSRVSARRVAPIHTLPREILTYVFELVAFALSPDELSFLRDDQQKLPFHPHSVTAPTKLCAVNRHWRYVGLTTPKLWSSIVVSVNDVINCDYGSGHPDSSLDLESLACFLSRSRHSPIDILIDGRDPEWDFSDLW
;
A
#
# COMPACT_ATOMS: atom_id res chain seq x y z
N MET A 1 -7.20 -16.94 62.16
CA MET A 1 -7.43 -15.66 61.44
C MET A 1 -6.53 -15.65 60.20
N SER A 2 -7.08 -16.02 59.04
CA SER A 2 -6.33 -16.11 57.78
C SER A 2 -6.68 -14.91 56.91
N TYR A 3 -5.70 -14.06 56.61
CA TYR A 3 -5.89 -12.92 55.71
C TYR A 3 -5.63 -13.34 54.28
N SER A 4 -6.70 -13.61 53.53
CA SER A 4 -6.64 -13.76 52.08
C SER A 4 -6.33 -12.41 51.43
N ARG A 5 -5.08 -12.19 51.01
CA ARG A 5 -4.73 -11.10 50.09
C ARG A 5 -5.29 -11.44 48.70
N THR A 6 -6.35 -10.75 48.32
CA THR A 6 -6.80 -10.69 46.93
C THR A 6 -5.76 -9.90 46.13
N VAL A 7 -4.96 -10.61 45.34
CA VAL A 7 -4.07 -10.00 44.36
C VAL A 7 -4.93 -9.54 43.19
N SER A 8 -5.26 -8.25 43.17
CA SER A 8 -5.87 -7.60 42.01
C SER A 8 -4.91 -7.71 40.82
N ARG A 9 -5.18 -8.63 39.89
CA ARG A 9 -4.51 -8.68 38.59
C ARG A 9 -4.98 -7.48 37.77
N VAL A 10 -4.29 -6.35 37.93
CA VAL A 10 -4.37 -5.26 36.96
C VAL A 10 -3.74 -5.79 35.67
N SER A 11 -4.57 -6.06 34.67
CA SER A 11 -4.10 -6.39 33.32
C SER A 11 -3.41 -5.16 32.75
N ALA A 12 -2.10 -5.07 32.92
CA ALA A 12 -1.30 -4.02 32.33
C ALA A 12 -1.46 -4.10 30.81
N ARG A 13 -2.05 -3.07 30.21
CA ARG A 13 -2.20 -2.94 28.76
C ARG A 13 -0.79 -2.91 28.17
N ARG A 14 -0.28 -4.06 27.73
CA ARG A 14 1.02 -4.17 27.08
C ARG A 14 0.89 -3.52 25.71
N VAL A 15 1.19 -2.23 25.65
CA VAL A 15 1.34 -1.52 24.38
C VAL A 15 2.57 -2.13 23.71
N ALA A 16 2.41 -2.71 22.52
CA ALA A 16 3.54 -3.18 21.75
C ALA A 16 4.51 -1.99 21.55
N PRO A 17 5.80 -2.12 21.87
CA PRO A 17 6.73 -1.00 21.90
C PRO A 17 7.22 -0.65 20.49
N ILE A 18 6.31 -0.59 19.52
CA ILE A 18 6.61 -0.36 18.10
C ILE A 18 7.27 1.02 17.88
N HIS A 19 7.07 1.94 18.83
CA HIS A 19 7.71 3.26 18.86
C HIS A 19 9.17 3.24 19.34
N THR A 20 9.65 2.11 19.86
CA THR A 20 11.04 1.91 20.30
C THR A 20 11.87 1.15 19.27
N LEU A 21 11.25 0.70 18.18
CA LEU A 21 11.97 0.02 17.12
C LEU A 21 12.99 0.99 16.50
N PRO A 22 14.22 0.52 16.22
CA PRO A 22 15.14 1.28 15.39
C PRO A 22 14.50 1.65 14.06
N ARG A 23 14.85 2.83 13.53
CA ARG A 23 14.26 3.33 12.28
C ARG A 23 14.53 2.37 11.13
N GLU A 24 15.65 1.66 11.15
CA GLU A 24 16.07 0.68 10.15
C GLU A 24 15.07 -0.48 10.10
N ILE A 25 14.65 -0.98 11.27
CA ILE A 25 13.68 -2.06 11.37
C ILE A 25 12.31 -1.60 10.91
N LEU A 26 11.90 -0.39 11.31
CA LEU A 26 10.60 0.14 10.87
C LEU A 26 10.58 0.40 9.36
N THR A 27 11.68 0.89 8.80
CA THR A 27 11.86 1.09 7.35
C THR A 27 11.77 -0.26 6.62
N TYR A 28 12.46 -1.28 7.12
CA TYR A 28 12.41 -2.62 6.54
C TYR A 28 10.99 -3.20 6.57
N VAL A 29 10.26 -3.04 7.68
CA VAL A 29 8.83 -3.43 7.75
C VAL A 29 8.01 -2.68 6.70
N PHE A 30 8.25 -1.37 6.50
CA PHE A 30 7.53 -0.60 5.48
C PHE A 30 7.82 -1.10 4.07
N GLU A 31 9.08 -1.45 3.78
CA GLU A 31 9.46 -2.05 2.50
C GLU A 31 8.79 -3.40 2.29
N LEU A 32 8.67 -4.23 3.33
CA LEU A 32 7.92 -5.48 3.22
C LEU A 32 6.44 -5.22 2.94
N VAL A 33 5.82 -4.23 3.58
CA VAL A 33 4.42 -3.91 3.29
C VAL A 33 4.23 -3.37 1.86
N ALA A 34 5.20 -2.60 1.36
CA ALA A 34 5.11 -2.01 0.02
C ALA A 34 5.50 -2.98 -1.11
N PHE A 35 6.41 -3.92 -0.85
CA PHE A 35 7.05 -4.74 -1.90
C PHE A 35 7.02 -6.25 -1.66
N ALA A 36 6.69 -6.73 -0.46
CA ALA A 36 6.63 -8.18 -0.24
C ALA A 36 5.45 -8.77 -1.00
N LEU A 37 5.75 -9.86 -1.70
CA LEU A 37 4.77 -10.69 -2.38
C LEU A 37 4.02 -11.52 -1.34
N SER A 38 2.70 -11.66 -1.49
CA SER A 38 1.94 -12.57 -0.65
C SER A 38 2.35 -14.04 -0.90
N PRO A 39 2.14 -14.97 0.06
CA PRO A 39 2.42 -16.40 -0.16
C PRO A 39 1.65 -16.98 -1.35
N ASP A 40 0.43 -16.52 -1.58
CA ASP A 40 -0.39 -16.93 -2.72
C ASP A 40 0.22 -16.41 -4.04
N GLU A 41 0.78 -15.20 -4.05
CA GLU A 41 1.54 -14.66 -5.18
C GLU A 41 2.84 -15.44 -5.46
N LEU A 42 3.54 -15.91 -4.43
CA LEU A 42 4.72 -16.77 -4.60
C LEU A 42 4.38 -18.11 -5.28
N SER A 43 3.15 -18.61 -5.13
CA SER A 43 2.66 -19.77 -5.89
C SER A 43 2.34 -19.44 -7.35
N PHE A 44 1.77 -18.27 -7.65
CA PHE A 44 1.51 -17.83 -9.03
C PHE A 44 2.80 -17.49 -9.80
N LEU A 45 3.86 -17.08 -9.11
CA LEU A 45 5.18 -16.80 -9.69
C LEU A 45 5.95 -18.04 -10.17
N ARG A 46 5.42 -19.25 -9.97
CA ARG A 46 5.98 -20.49 -10.53
C ARG A 46 5.51 -20.76 -11.96
N ASP A 47 4.48 -20.06 -12.41
CA ASP A 47 3.97 -20.12 -13.78
C ASP A 47 4.41 -18.84 -14.51
N ASP A 48 4.71 -18.92 -15.80
CA ASP A 48 5.45 -17.93 -16.64
C ASP A 48 4.78 -16.53 -16.82
N GLN A 49 3.90 -16.12 -15.91
CA GLN A 49 3.28 -14.79 -15.88
C GLN A 49 4.32 -13.74 -15.47
N GLN A 50 4.47 -12.69 -16.29
CA GLN A 50 5.40 -11.58 -16.09
C GLN A 50 5.41 -11.09 -14.63
N LYS A 51 6.56 -11.26 -13.96
CA LYS A 51 6.79 -10.77 -12.60
C LYS A 51 6.65 -9.25 -12.58
N LEU A 52 5.51 -8.75 -12.10
CA LEU A 52 5.32 -7.33 -11.86
C LEU A 52 6.34 -6.83 -10.82
N PRO A 53 6.88 -5.61 -10.98
CA PRO A 53 7.87 -5.06 -10.04
C PRO A 53 7.28 -4.83 -8.64
N PHE A 54 5.96 -4.62 -8.55
CA PHE A 54 5.22 -4.44 -7.30
C PHE A 54 3.72 -4.78 -7.50
N HIS A 55 3.00 -4.99 -6.40
CA HIS A 55 1.56 -5.30 -6.44
C HIS A 55 0.70 -4.02 -6.47
N PRO A 56 -0.35 -3.91 -7.32
CA PRO A 56 -1.19 -2.71 -7.40
C PRO A 56 -1.80 -2.28 -6.06
N HIS A 57 -2.28 -3.22 -5.24
CA HIS A 57 -2.82 -2.91 -3.91
C HIS A 57 -1.79 -2.30 -2.93
N SER A 58 -0.50 -2.52 -3.15
CA SER A 58 0.57 -2.04 -2.27
C SER A 58 0.95 -0.57 -2.50
N VAL A 59 0.53 0.05 -3.61
CA VAL A 59 0.87 1.47 -3.89
C VAL A 59 0.27 2.45 -2.89
N THR A 60 -0.80 2.06 -2.18
CA THR A 60 -1.40 2.88 -1.13
C THR A 60 -0.72 2.71 0.24
N ALA A 61 0.18 1.75 0.37
CA ALA A 61 0.88 1.46 1.63
C ALA A 61 1.64 2.67 2.19
N PRO A 62 2.42 3.45 1.42
CA PRO A 62 3.18 4.57 1.95
C PRO A 62 2.28 5.61 2.63
N THR A 63 1.14 5.92 2.01
CA THR A 63 0.14 6.86 2.54
C THR A 63 -0.49 6.33 3.84
N LYS A 64 -0.89 5.04 3.86
CA LYS A 64 -1.48 4.39 5.03
C LYS A 64 -0.49 4.33 6.21
N LEU A 65 0.76 3.95 5.94
CA LEU A 65 1.82 3.89 6.95
C LEU A 65 2.12 5.29 7.52
N CYS A 66 2.16 6.32 6.68
CA CYS A 66 2.36 7.71 7.11
C CYS A 66 1.18 8.29 7.91
N ALA A 67 0.00 7.67 7.88
CA ALA A 67 -1.17 8.12 8.64
C ALA A 67 -1.15 7.69 10.12
N VAL A 68 -0.37 6.65 10.47
CA VAL A 68 -0.42 6.02 11.80
C VAL A 68 -0.02 6.96 12.94
N ASN A 69 1.19 7.52 12.90
CA ASN A 69 1.66 8.48 13.90
C ASN A 69 2.81 9.35 13.33
N ARG A 70 3.27 10.34 14.10
CA ARG A 70 4.34 11.26 13.69
C ARG A 70 5.67 10.55 13.35
N HIS A 71 6.01 9.47 14.06
CA HIS A 71 7.26 8.76 13.87
C HIS A 71 7.22 7.94 12.58
N TRP A 72 6.11 7.24 12.32
CA TRP A 72 5.87 6.48 11.10
C TRP A 72 5.81 7.41 9.89
N ARG A 73 5.16 8.57 10.03
CA ARG A 73 5.16 9.61 9.00
C ARG A 73 6.57 10.08 8.66
N TYR A 74 7.40 10.35 9.66
CA TYR A 74 8.78 10.74 9.43
C TYR A 74 9.56 9.65 8.68
N VAL A 75 9.45 8.39 9.09
CA VAL A 75 10.12 7.26 8.42
C VAL A 75 9.62 7.09 6.98
N GLY A 76 8.31 7.11 6.75
CA GLY A 76 7.73 6.96 5.42
C GLY A 76 8.10 8.11 4.47
N LEU A 77 8.09 9.36 4.94
CA LEU A 77 8.48 10.52 4.12
C LEU A 77 10.00 10.62 3.88
N THR A 78 10.83 10.00 4.72
CA THR A 78 12.29 9.97 4.56
C THR A 78 12.80 8.74 3.82
N THR A 79 11.90 7.87 3.35
CA THR A 79 12.21 6.65 2.59
C THR A 79 11.67 6.80 1.17
N PRO A 80 12.46 7.35 0.22
CA PRO A 80 11.95 7.70 -1.11
C PRO A 80 11.46 6.50 -1.92
N LYS A 81 12.13 5.35 -1.74
CA LYS A 81 11.77 4.08 -2.38
C LYS A 81 10.31 3.70 -2.18
N LEU A 82 9.70 3.98 -1.03
CA LEU A 82 8.29 3.65 -0.79
C LEU A 82 7.34 4.34 -1.78
N TRP A 83 7.73 5.49 -2.31
CA TRP A 83 6.91 6.32 -3.21
C TRP A 83 7.20 6.05 -4.70
N SER A 84 8.01 5.03 -5.01
CA SER A 84 8.46 4.76 -6.37
C SER A 84 7.56 3.85 -7.19
N SER A 85 6.46 3.35 -6.60
CA SER A 85 5.50 2.49 -7.28
C SER A 85 4.20 3.25 -7.53
N ILE A 86 3.85 3.45 -8.81
CA ILE A 86 2.66 4.20 -9.24
C ILE A 86 1.79 3.28 -10.09
N VAL A 87 0.48 3.27 -9.84
CA VAL A 87 -0.51 2.56 -10.67
C VAL A 87 -1.46 3.59 -11.25
N VAL A 88 -1.74 3.46 -12.53
CA VAL A 88 -2.78 4.22 -13.22
C VAL A 88 -3.69 3.22 -13.91
N SER A 89 -4.96 3.19 -13.52
CA SER A 89 -5.99 2.32 -14.11
C SER A 89 -7.02 3.12 -14.91
N VAL A 90 -7.80 2.45 -15.77
CA VAL A 90 -8.91 3.07 -16.51
C VAL A 90 -9.90 3.77 -15.58
N ASN A 91 -10.17 3.18 -14.42
CA ASN A 91 -11.05 3.75 -13.39
C ASN A 91 -10.49 5.04 -12.78
N ASP A 92 -9.18 5.26 -12.83
CA ASP A 92 -8.55 6.51 -12.37
C ASP A 92 -8.66 7.62 -13.42
N VAL A 93 -8.96 7.29 -14.68
CA VAL A 93 -8.99 8.24 -15.82
C VAL A 93 -10.41 8.58 -16.22
N ILE A 94 -11.33 7.61 -16.25
CA ILE A 94 -12.66 7.76 -16.84
C ILE A 94 -13.72 7.54 -15.75
N ASN A 95 -14.51 8.57 -15.44
CA ASN A 95 -15.78 8.36 -14.75
C ASN A 95 -16.79 7.81 -15.77
N CYS A 96 -16.97 6.49 -15.79
CA CYS A 96 -18.03 5.84 -16.56
C CYS A 96 -19.40 6.09 -15.89
N ASP A 97 -19.87 7.34 -15.84
CA ASP A 97 -21.27 7.61 -15.52
C ASP A 97 -22.09 7.39 -16.78
N TYR A 98 -22.56 6.15 -16.97
CA TYR A 98 -23.38 5.72 -18.12
C TYR A 98 -24.65 6.56 -18.33
N GLY A 99 -25.00 7.46 -17.39
CA GLY A 99 -26.13 8.39 -17.50
C GLY A 99 -25.80 9.78 -18.09
N SER A 100 -24.54 10.18 -18.12
CA SER A 100 -24.12 11.48 -18.68
C SER A 100 -23.33 11.23 -19.96
N GLY A 101 -23.83 11.66 -21.12
CA GLY A 101 -23.25 11.33 -22.43
C GLY A 101 -21.85 11.90 -22.72
N HIS A 102 -21.09 12.30 -21.70
CA HIS A 102 -19.72 12.79 -21.77
C HIS A 102 -18.92 12.18 -20.62
N PRO A 103 -17.97 11.27 -20.88
CA PRO A 103 -17.06 10.80 -19.85
C PRO A 103 -16.24 12.00 -19.35
N ASP A 104 -16.44 12.39 -18.09
CA ASP A 104 -15.60 13.39 -17.44
C ASP A 104 -14.30 12.68 -17.02
N SER A 105 -13.27 12.84 -17.84
CA SER A 105 -11.98 12.21 -17.60
C SER A 105 -11.17 13.05 -16.61
N SER A 106 -11.11 12.64 -15.35
CA SER A 106 -10.31 13.34 -14.34
C SER A 106 -9.33 12.39 -13.67
N LEU A 107 -8.03 12.66 -13.85
CA LEU A 107 -6.96 11.97 -13.13
C LEU A 107 -6.57 12.77 -11.89
N ASP A 108 -6.35 12.09 -10.76
CA ASP A 108 -5.80 12.72 -9.55
C ASP A 108 -4.29 13.04 -9.74
N LEU A 109 -4.04 14.17 -10.41
CA LEU A 109 -2.71 14.68 -10.65
C LEU A 109 -2.01 15.13 -9.36
N GLU A 110 -2.76 15.46 -8.30
CA GLU A 110 -2.17 15.88 -7.02
C GLU A 110 -1.52 14.70 -6.32
N SER A 111 -2.21 13.56 -6.24
CA SER A 111 -1.64 12.32 -5.73
C SER A 111 -0.46 11.85 -6.57
N LEU A 112 -0.56 11.93 -7.91
CA LEU A 112 0.55 11.59 -8.80
C LEU A 112 1.78 12.47 -8.53
N ALA A 113 1.61 13.79 -8.50
CA ALA A 113 2.68 14.74 -8.21
C ALA A 113 3.28 14.53 -6.81
N CYS A 114 2.46 14.14 -5.84
CA CYS A 114 2.88 13.81 -4.49
C CYS A 114 3.81 12.57 -4.48
N PHE A 115 3.47 11.50 -5.22
CA PHE A 115 4.32 10.32 -5.35
C PHE A 115 5.63 10.65 -6.08
N LEU A 116 5.55 11.35 -7.21
CA LEU A 116 6.72 11.76 -7.98
C LEU A 116 7.68 12.61 -7.13
N SER A 117 7.18 13.64 -6.44
CA SER A 117 8.02 14.50 -5.59
C SER A 117 8.66 13.75 -4.42
N ARG A 118 7.98 12.75 -3.85
CA ARG A 118 8.47 11.96 -2.70
C ARG A 118 9.43 10.85 -3.11
N SER A 119 9.34 10.34 -4.35
CA SER A 119 10.27 9.35 -4.90
C SER A 119 11.71 9.87 -5.05
N ARG A 120 11.88 11.20 -5.16
CA ARG A 120 13.18 11.89 -5.28
C ARG A 120 14.03 11.32 -6.44
N HIS A 121 15.14 10.69 -6.11
CA HIS A 121 16.07 10.08 -7.07
C HIS A 121 15.93 8.55 -7.12
N SER A 122 14.89 7.99 -6.49
CA SER A 122 14.62 6.55 -6.59
C SER A 122 14.14 6.21 -8.01
N PRO A 123 14.59 5.10 -8.62
CA PRO A 123 13.96 4.58 -9.84
C PRO A 123 12.46 4.40 -9.62
N ILE A 124 11.64 4.84 -10.59
CA ILE A 124 10.18 4.80 -10.51
C ILE A 124 9.67 3.69 -11.43
N ASP A 125 8.77 2.87 -10.92
CA ASP A 125 8.04 1.86 -11.66
C ASP A 125 6.57 2.31 -11.80
N ILE A 126 6.11 2.47 -13.04
CA ILE A 126 4.73 2.88 -13.36
C ILE A 126 4.02 1.72 -14.03
N LEU A 127 2.94 1.25 -13.42
CA LEU A 127 2.04 0.24 -13.99
C LEU A 127 0.81 0.94 -14.58
N ILE A 128 0.57 0.72 -15.87
CA ILE A 128 -0.62 1.21 -16.56
C ILE A 128 -1.57 0.03 -16.73
N ASP A 129 -2.65 0.02 -15.97
CA ASP A 129 -3.69 -1.00 -16.04
C ASP A 129 -4.80 -0.53 -17.00
N GLY A 130 -4.66 -0.91 -18.26
CA GLY A 130 -5.63 -0.65 -19.31
C GLY A 130 -6.71 -1.72 -19.44
N ARG A 131 -6.82 -2.66 -18.50
CA ARG A 131 -7.82 -3.72 -18.58
C ARG A 131 -9.21 -3.11 -18.45
N ASP A 132 -10.02 -3.36 -19.47
CA ASP A 132 -11.44 -3.02 -19.46
C ASP A 132 -12.16 -4.09 -18.62
N PRO A 133 -12.86 -3.71 -17.53
CA PRO A 133 -13.61 -4.64 -16.69
C PRO A 133 -14.69 -5.42 -17.47
N GLU A 134 -15.20 -4.87 -18.57
CA GLU A 134 -16.17 -5.53 -19.45
C GLU A 134 -15.49 -6.52 -20.43
N TRP A 135 -14.16 -6.48 -20.52
CA TRP A 135 -13.36 -7.34 -21.39
C TRP A 135 -12.94 -8.66 -20.72
N ASP A 136 -13.29 -8.86 -19.44
CA ASP A 136 -13.48 -10.20 -18.89
C ASP A 136 -14.74 -10.78 -19.56
N PHE A 137 -14.62 -11.15 -20.83
CA PHE A 137 -15.60 -11.96 -21.50
C PHE A 137 -15.69 -13.28 -20.72
N SER A 138 -16.65 -13.34 -19.80
CA SER A 138 -17.29 -14.58 -19.39
C SER A 138 -18.11 -15.14 -20.55
N ASP A 139 -17.44 -15.33 -21.69
CA ASP A 139 -17.89 -16.06 -22.86
C ASP A 139 -16.74 -17.05 -23.09
N LEU A 140 -16.85 -18.36 -22.94
CA LEU A 140 -17.90 -19.33 -23.25
C LEU A 140 -17.59 -20.49 -22.28
N TRP A 141 -18.50 -21.17 -21.56
CA TRP A 141 -19.63 -22.02 -21.94
C TRP A 141 -20.52 -22.23 -20.71
#